data_AF-A0A2E9LBK7-F1
#
_entry.id   AF-A0A2E9LBK7-F1
#
_cell.length_a   1.000
_cell.length_b   1.000
_cell.length_c   1.000
_cell.angle_alpha   90.00
_cell.angle_beta   90.00
_cell.angle_gamma   90.00
#
_symmetry.space_group_name_H-M   'P 1'
#
loop_
_entity.id
_entity.type
_entity.pdbx_description
1 polymer ?
#
loop_
_entity_poly.entity_id
_entity_poly.type
_entity_poly.pdbx_seq_one_letter_code
_entity_poly.pdbx_strand_id
1 'polypeptide(L)'
;MKLHGVINASGDSLADFSIALDVESAVARAKDLITEGCVGIDLGAAGSTQFASRISEEEEWDRLDGKIQAIAELGVELSVDTWKPEIMAKSLQAGANFMNASDGMQNPEMVEIAVSTGVPVVLPFLSGEDPKSLEFVSGDPVEVIVRWFEKSLDDLTKRGLSKEQIILDPGTGFGPANWEWEDRYKYQERVYSNLNKLKIFDLPVYVALPWKFENGRKHLLEILLEVGFDYGRTHLPKRILEIKKELESQ
;
A
#
# COMPACT_ATOMS: atom_id res chain seq x y z
N MET A 1 9.20 -11.15 -6.16
CA MET A 1 8.71 -10.05 -5.31
C MET A 1 9.67 -8.88 -5.37
N LYS A 2 9.13 -7.68 -5.57
CA LYS A 2 9.75 -6.37 -5.34
C LYS A 2 9.31 -5.88 -3.96
N LEU A 3 10.15 -5.11 -3.28
CA LEU A 3 9.80 -4.52 -1.97
C LEU A 3 9.75 -3.00 -2.08
N HIS A 4 8.66 -2.42 -1.57
CA HIS A 4 8.49 -0.99 -1.37
C HIS A 4 8.62 -0.68 0.11
N GLY A 5 9.58 0.17 0.46
CA GLY A 5 9.89 0.54 1.82
C GLY A 5 8.99 1.67 2.31
N VAL A 6 8.39 1.52 3.49
CA VAL A 6 7.46 2.52 4.04
C VAL A 6 8.22 3.66 4.73
N ILE A 7 7.86 4.88 4.37
CA ILE A 7 8.24 6.10 5.08
C ILE A 7 6.96 6.83 5.50
N ASN A 8 6.78 7.04 6.80
CA ASN A 8 5.64 7.79 7.33
C ASN A 8 6.07 9.22 7.65
N ALA A 9 5.56 10.20 6.93
CA ALA A 9 5.78 11.62 7.18
C ALA A 9 4.81 12.20 8.22
N SER A 10 4.24 11.34 9.07
CA SER A 10 3.27 11.70 10.10
C SER A 10 3.67 11.18 11.48
N GLY A 11 3.40 11.97 12.51
CA GLY A 11 3.73 11.63 13.91
C GLY A 11 2.81 10.60 14.56
N ASP A 12 1.78 10.14 13.86
CA ASP A 12 0.71 9.25 14.37
C ASP A 12 0.86 7.78 13.94
N SER A 13 1.98 7.43 13.28
CA SER A 13 2.25 6.04 12.90
C SER A 13 2.50 5.14 14.11
N LEU A 14 1.92 3.93 14.09
CA LEU A 14 2.16 2.90 15.10
C LEU A 14 3.55 2.27 15.00
N ALA A 15 4.23 2.43 13.87
CA ALA A 15 5.62 2.03 13.66
C ALA A 15 6.50 3.27 13.81
N ASP A 16 6.74 3.69 15.05
CA ASP A 16 7.50 4.90 15.41
C ASP A 16 8.86 5.00 14.70
N PHE A 17 9.57 3.89 14.53
CA PHE A 17 10.85 3.80 13.83
C PHE A 17 10.78 4.09 12.32
N SER A 18 9.58 4.16 11.74
CA SER A 18 9.37 4.52 10.32
C SER A 18 8.98 5.98 10.10
N ILE A 19 8.85 6.75 11.18
CA ILE A 19 8.48 8.16 11.13
C ILE A 19 9.68 8.99 10.67
N ALA A 20 9.46 9.83 9.66
CA ALA A 20 10.44 10.79 9.14
C ALA A 20 9.76 12.14 8.86
N LEU A 21 9.90 13.08 9.81
CA LEU A 21 9.14 14.34 9.80
C LEU A 21 9.79 15.44 8.95
N ASP A 22 11.10 15.37 8.73
CA ASP A 22 11.87 16.33 7.92
C ASP A 22 12.47 15.66 6.67
N VAL A 23 13.00 16.46 5.76
CA VAL A 23 13.57 15.99 4.48
C VAL A 23 14.79 15.10 4.71
N GLU A 24 15.67 15.48 5.65
CA GLU A 24 16.92 14.77 5.92
C GLU A 24 16.65 13.35 6.45
N SER A 25 15.74 13.22 7.42
CA SER A 25 15.31 11.93 7.97
C SER A 25 14.60 11.06 6.92
N ALA A 26 13.79 11.66 6.03
CA ALA A 26 13.11 10.92 4.97
C ALA A 26 14.10 10.35 3.95
N VAL A 27 15.09 11.15 3.53
CA VAL A 27 16.15 10.71 2.61
C VAL A 27 17.05 9.66 3.26
N ALA A 28 17.44 9.84 4.53
CA ALA A 28 18.23 8.87 5.27
C ALA A 28 17.50 7.51 5.34
N ARG A 29 16.21 7.55 5.72
CA ARG A 29 15.38 6.35 5.79
C ARG A 29 15.21 5.68 4.42
N ALA A 30 15.02 6.45 3.35
CA ALA A 30 14.93 5.91 2.00
C ALA A 30 16.22 5.16 1.60
N LYS A 31 17.38 5.74 1.87
CA LYS A 31 18.69 5.11 1.59
C LYS A 31 18.89 3.81 2.38
N ASP A 32 18.47 3.78 3.64
CA ASP A 32 18.53 2.58 4.47
C ASP A 32 17.63 1.47 3.88
N LEU A 33 16.37 1.80 3.56
CA LEU A 33 15.41 0.86 2.95
C LEU A 33 15.94 0.28 1.63
N ILE A 34 16.54 1.11 0.78
CA ILE A 34 17.15 0.68 -0.49
C ILE A 34 18.33 -0.27 -0.22
N THR A 35 19.20 0.08 0.72
CA THR A 35 20.35 -0.75 1.12
C THR A 35 19.90 -2.11 1.68
N GLU A 36 18.74 -2.14 2.36
CA GLU A 36 18.13 -3.37 2.88
C GLU A 36 17.35 -4.18 1.83
N GLY A 37 17.30 -3.73 0.58
CA GLY A 37 16.76 -4.49 -0.56
C GLY A 37 15.42 -4.00 -1.10
N CYS A 38 14.92 -2.84 -0.68
CA CYS A 38 13.78 -2.21 -1.34
C CYS A 38 14.18 -1.66 -2.72
N VAL A 39 13.30 -1.85 -3.70
CA VAL A 39 13.44 -1.27 -5.06
C VAL A 39 12.65 0.02 -5.22
N GLY A 40 11.76 0.30 -4.27
CA GLY A 40 10.94 1.51 -4.24
C GLY A 40 10.64 1.96 -2.82
N ILE A 41 10.06 3.13 -2.72
CA ILE A 41 9.63 3.79 -1.50
C ILE A 41 8.15 4.10 -1.61
N ASP A 42 7.41 3.84 -0.53
CA ASP A 42 6.01 4.27 -0.37
C ASP A 42 5.95 5.30 0.75
N LEU A 43 5.69 6.54 0.37
CA LEU A 43 5.66 7.71 1.26
C LEU A 43 4.22 8.09 1.58
N GLY A 44 3.84 8.08 2.85
CA GLY A 44 2.52 8.51 3.32
C GLY A 44 2.61 9.60 4.38
N ALA A 45 1.76 10.63 4.31
CA ALA A 45 1.73 11.74 5.26
C ALA A 45 0.43 11.81 6.10
N ALA A 46 -0.54 10.96 5.79
CA ALA A 46 -1.80 10.84 6.50
C ALA A 46 -2.00 9.40 6.99
N GLY A 47 -2.10 9.21 8.31
CA GLY A 47 -2.41 7.89 8.86
C GLY A 47 -3.78 7.40 8.39
N SER A 48 -3.82 6.16 7.90
CA SER A 48 -5.04 5.48 7.44
C SER A 48 -5.80 4.75 8.55
N THR A 49 -5.27 4.72 9.79
CA THR A 49 -5.95 4.10 10.92
C THR A 49 -7.08 4.97 11.46
N GLN A 50 -8.06 4.36 12.13
CA GLN A 50 -9.13 5.08 12.82
C GLN A 50 -8.64 6.07 13.90
N PHE A 51 -7.41 5.90 14.41
CA PHE A 51 -6.84 6.75 15.46
C PHE A 51 -6.11 7.97 14.90
N ALA A 52 -5.80 7.96 13.60
CA ALA A 52 -5.14 9.05 12.93
C ALA A 52 -6.13 10.18 12.64
N SER A 53 -5.75 11.42 12.94
CA SER A 53 -6.57 12.59 12.63
C SER A 53 -6.73 12.76 11.11
N ARG A 54 -7.89 13.25 10.66
CA ARG A 54 -8.01 13.78 9.29
C ARG A 54 -7.27 15.12 9.24
N ILE A 55 -6.35 15.25 8.29
CA ILE A 55 -5.57 16.47 8.07
C ILE A 55 -6.06 17.16 6.79
N SER A 56 -5.84 18.47 6.68
CA SER A 56 -6.17 19.22 5.46
C SER A 56 -5.26 18.81 4.29
N GLU A 57 -5.61 19.21 3.07
CA GLU A 57 -4.72 19.08 1.91
C GLU A 57 -3.42 19.88 2.11
N GLU A 58 -3.53 21.11 2.61
CA GLU A 58 -2.38 21.95 2.93
C GLU A 58 -1.43 21.27 3.92
N GLU A 59 -1.96 20.74 5.03
CA GLU A 59 -1.15 20.05 6.04
C GLU A 59 -0.51 18.76 5.52
N GLU A 60 -1.22 17.99 4.68
CA GLU A 60 -0.66 16.79 4.05
C GLU A 60 0.46 17.15 3.07
N TRP A 61 0.25 18.20 2.27
CA TRP A 61 1.25 18.67 1.32
C TRP A 61 2.49 19.22 2.04
N ASP A 62 2.34 20.03 3.08
CA ASP A 62 3.47 20.55 3.87
C ASP A 62 4.35 19.44 4.46
N ARG A 63 3.75 18.29 4.77
CA ARG A 63 4.48 17.10 5.24
C ARG A 63 5.20 16.38 4.11
N LEU A 64 4.70 16.42 2.88
CA LEU A 64 5.26 15.71 1.73
C LEU A 64 6.26 16.55 0.93
N ASP A 65 6.05 17.86 0.87
CA ASP A 65 6.85 18.77 0.08
C ASP A 65 8.32 18.77 0.54
N GLY A 66 9.22 18.92 -0.42
CA GLY A 66 10.66 18.70 -0.27
C GLY A 66 11.07 17.23 -0.13
N LYS A 67 10.29 16.38 0.56
CA LYS A 67 10.61 14.96 0.74
C LYS A 67 10.48 14.20 -0.57
N ILE A 68 9.40 14.44 -1.33
CA ILE A 68 9.17 13.77 -2.61
C ILE A 68 10.31 14.07 -3.59
N GLN A 69 10.66 15.34 -3.75
CA GLN A 69 11.73 15.78 -4.66
C GLN A 69 13.07 15.14 -4.26
N ALA A 70 13.42 15.21 -2.97
CA ALA A 70 14.70 14.69 -2.49
C ALA A 70 14.79 13.14 -2.58
N ILE A 71 13.67 12.43 -2.39
CA ILE A 71 13.64 10.97 -2.58
C ILE A 71 13.65 10.61 -4.07
N ALA A 72 12.98 11.38 -4.93
CA ALA A 72 12.96 11.17 -6.38
C ALA A 72 14.37 11.25 -7.00
N GLU A 73 15.24 12.10 -6.46
CA GLU A 73 16.67 12.18 -6.84
C GLU A 73 17.45 10.87 -6.64
N LEU A 74 16.94 9.95 -5.82
CA LEU A 74 17.54 8.62 -5.62
C LEU A 74 17.27 7.66 -6.79
N GLY A 75 16.38 8.02 -7.73
CA GLY A 75 16.12 7.25 -8.95
C GLY A 75 15.38 5.93 -8.72
N VAL A 76 14.56 5.85 -7.67
CA VAL A 76 13.78 4.65 -7.30
C VAL A 76 12.32 4.76 -7.74
N GLU A 77 11.59 3.64 -7.70
CA GLU A 77 10.12 3.67 -7.72
C GLU A 77 9.66 4.47 -6.47
N LEU A 78 8.94 5.59 -6.66
CA LEU A 78 8.46 6.45 -5.59
C LEU A 78 6.94 6.53 -5.67
N SER A 79 6.30 5.80 -4.76
CA SER A 79 4.87 5.80 -4.50
C SER A 79 4.51 6.82 -3.44
N VAL A 80 3.39 7.51 -3.64
CA VAL A 80 2.73 8.30 -2.60
C VAL A 80 1.40 7.65 -2.23
N ASP A 81 1.25 7.37 -0.93
CA ASP A 81 0.05 6.84 -0.30
C ASP A 81 -0.87 8.00 0.09
N THR A 82 -1.92 8.22 -0.70
CA THR A 82 -2.94 9.24 -0.42
C THR A 82 -4.29 8.87 -1.03
N TRP A 83 -5.36 9.36 -0.41
CA TRP A 83 -6.73 9.27 -0.93
C TRP A 83 -7.22 10.60 -1.53
N LYS A 84 -6.35 11.63 -1.63
CA LYS A 84 -6.71 12.96 -2.11
C LYS A 84 -6.12 13.23 -3.50
N PRO A 85 -6.95 13.46 -4.54
CA PRO A 85 -6.47 13.72 -5.89
C PRO A 85 -5.48 14.90 -5.98
N GLU A 86 -5.75 16.00 -5.29
CA GLU A 86 -4.88 17.19 -5.25
C GLU A 86 -3.46 16.86 -4.75
N ILE A 87 -3.36 16.01 -3.72
CA ILE A 87 -2.06 15.57 -3.18
C ILE A 87 -1.37 14.65 -4.17
N MET A 88 -2.11 13.73 -4.78
CA MET A 88 -1.56 12.83 -5.78
C MET A 88 -1.01 13.59 -7.00
N ALA A 89 -1.77 14.56 -7.52
CA ALA A 89 -1.34 15.39 -8.65
C ALA A 89 -0.07 16.18 -8.33
N LYS A 90 -0.01 16.86 -7.18
CA LYS A 90 1.20 17.57 -6.73
C LYS A 90 2.38 16.64 -6.53
N SER A 91 2.15 15.45 -6.01
CA SER A 91 3.19 14.44 -5.78
C SER A 91 3.83 13.97 -7.09
N LEU A 92 3.02 13.69 -8.11
CA LEU A 92 3.54 13.30 -9.43
C LEU A 92 4.31 14.46 -10.09
N GLN A 93 3.86 15.70 -9.94
CA GLN A 93 4.60 16.88 -10.41
C GLN A 93 5.94 17.07 -9.67
N ALA A 94 6.01 16.70 -8.39
CA ALA A 94 7.22 16.78 -7.57
C ALA A 94 8.20 15.61 -7.79
N GLY A 95 7.86 14.62 -8.62
CA GLY A 95 8.76 13.54 -9.01
C GLY A 95 8.38 12.14 -8.52
N ALA A 96 7.23 11.98 -7.85
CA ALA A 96 6.66 10.64 -7.67
C ALA A 96 6.34 10.01 -9.03
N ASN A 97 6.49 8.70 -9.14
CA ASN A 97 6.33 7.96 -10.40
C ASN A 97 5.45 6.70 -10.24
N PHE A 98 4.73 6.62 -9.13
CA PHE A 98 3.85 5.53 -8.75
C PHE A 98 2.71 6.10 -7.90
N MET A 99 1.50 5.61 -8.08
CA MET A 99 0.33 6.01 -7.29
C MET A 99 -0.05 4.87 -6.35
N ASN A 100 -0.13 5.12 -5.05
CA ASN A 100 -0.82 4.24 -4.11
C ASN A 100 -2.15 4.91 -3.76
N ALA A 101 -3.18 4.57 -4.56
CA ALA A 101 -4.47 5.22 -4.56
C ALA A 101 -5.35 4.69 -3.42
N SER A 102 -5.08 5.15 -2.21
CA SER A 102 -5.77 4.72 -0.99
C SER A 102 -7.26 5.07 -0.94
N ASP A 103 -7.80 5.78 -1.95
CA ASP A 103 -9.24 5.95 -2.16
C ASP A 103 -9.89 4.80 -2.96
N GLY A 104 -9.11 3.80 -3.37
CA GLY A 104 -9.58 2.68 -4.20
C GLY A 104 -10.02 3.13 -5.60
N MET A 105 -9.50 4.27 -6.08
CA MET A 105 -9.88 4.88 -7.36
C MET A 105 -11.38 5.21 -7.47
N GLN A 106 -12.03 5.46 -6.33
CA GLN A 106 -13.44 5.83 -6.27
C GLN A 106 -13.67 7.31 -6.65
N ASN A 107 -12.67 8.17 -6.47
CA ASN A 107 -12.76 9.56 -6.88
C ASN A 107 -12.54 9.70 -8.40
N PRO A 108 -13.46 10.33 -9.16
CA PRO A 108 -13.29 10.53 -10.59
C PRO A 108 -11.98 11.23 -10.98
N GLU A 109 -11.56 12.22 -10.21
CA GLU A 109 -10.34 12.99 -10.45
C GLU A 109 -9.07 12.13 -10.25
N MET A 110 -9.06 11.22 -9.27
CA MET A 110 -7.95 10.27 -9.07
C MET A 110 -7.74 9.40 -10.32
N VAL A 111 -8.83 8.96 -10.94
CA VAL A 111 -8.78 8.18 -12.19
C VAL A 111 -8.29 9.01 -13.37
N GLU A 112 -8.71 10.27 -13.49
CA GLU A 112 -8.22 11.17 -14.55
C GLU A 112 -6.70 11.42 -14.43
N ILE A 113 -6.20 11.57 -13.20
CA ILE A 113 -4.76 11.68 -12.92
C ILE A 113 -4.05 10.40 -13.38
N ALA A 114 -4.54 9.21 -13.01
CA ALA A 114 -3.92 7.95 -13.42
C ALA A 114 -3.89 7.78 -14.94
N VAL A 115 -5.01 8.06 -15.63
CA VAL A 115 -5.12 7.95 -17.08
C VAL A 115 -4.16 8.91 -17.79
N SER A 116 -4.10 10.16 -17.33
CA SER A 116 -3.29 11.20 -17.99
C SER A 116 -1.79 11.01 -17.77
N THR A 117 -1.39 10.46 -16.63
CA THR A 117 0.03 10.29 -16.27
C THR A 117 0.62 8.97 -16.74
N GLY A 118 -0.20 7.92 -16.91
CA GLY A 118 0.27 6.62 -17.38
C GLY A 118 1.14 5.86 -16.39
N VAL A 119 1.29 6.35 -15.15
CA VAL A 119 2.13 5.73 -14.12
C VAL A 119 1.45 4.49 -13.53
N PRO A 120 2.21 3.56 -12.91
CA PRO A 120 1.63 2.43 -12.18
C PRO A 120 0.76 2.88 -11.00
N VAL A 121 -0.32 2.15 -10.75
CA VAL A 121 -1.33 2.41 -9.72
C VAL A 121 -1.55 1.16 -8.88
N VAL A 122 -1.28 1.26 -7.57
CA VAL A 122 -1.80 0.31 -6.59
C VAL A 122 -3.28 0.62 -6.39
N LEU A 123 -4.14 -0.34 -6.74
CA LEU A 123 -5.58 -0.30 -6.58
C LEU A 123 -5.98 -1.18 -5.37
N PRO A 124 -6.20 -0.58 -4.19
CA PRO A 124 -6.64 -1.32 -3.03
C PRO A 124 -8.14 -1.63 -3.07
N PHE A 125 -8.48 -2.85 -2.69
CA PHE A 125 -9.84 -3.18 -2.26
C PHE A 125 -10.18 -2.40 -1.00
N LEU A 126 -11.35 -1.74 -1.01
CA LEU A 126 -11.93 -1.08 0.16
C LEU A 126 -13.35 -1.61 0.39
N SER A 127 -13.65 -2.00 1.62
CA SER A 127 -14.99 -2.35 2.09
C SER A 127 -15.81 -1.13 2.55
N GLY A 128 -15.46 0.07 2.06
CA GLY A 128 -16.06 1.35 2.41
C GLY A 128 -15.57 2.46 1.48
N GLU A 129 -15.98 3.70 1.73
CA GLU A 129 -15.63 4.85 0.87
C GLU A 129 -14.14 5.22 0.97
N ASP A 130 -13.54 5.10 2.16
CA ASP A 130 -12.13 5.39 2.39
C ASP A 130 -11.55 4.52 3.53
N PRO A 131 -10.22 4.49 3.74
CA PRO A 131 -9.59 3.68 4.78
C PRO A 131 -10.09 3.94 6.21
N LYS A 132 -10.73 5.08 6.47
CA LYS A 132 -11.30 5.47 7.77
C LYS A 132 -12.81 5.17 7.89
N SER A 133 -13.48 4.75 6.82
CA SER A 133 -14.92 4.41 6.79
C SER A 133 -15.18 2.95 6.36
N LEU A 134 -14.21 2.07 6.59
CA LEU A 134 -14.33 0.65 6.24
C LEU A 134 -15.32 -0.11 7.11
N GLU A 135 -16.10 -0.98 6.47
CA GLU A 135 -17.03 -1.89 7.13
C GLU A 135 -16.46 -3.32 7.23
N PHE A 136 -17.01 -4.12 8.13
CA PHE A 136 -16.71 -5.54 8.18
C PHE A 136 -17.23 -6.25 6.94
N VAL A 137 -16.36 -7.02 6.29
CA VAL A 137 -16.76 -7.85 5.14
C VAL A 137 -17.64 -9.00 5.62
N SER A 138 -18.83 -9.14 5.03
CA SER A 138 -19.74 -10.24 5.29
C SER A 138 -19.56 -11.37 4.26
N GLY A 139 -19.60 -12.62 4.73
CA GLY A 139 -19.36 -13.80 3.88
C GLY A 139 -17.88 -14.15 3.71
N ASP A 140 -17.54 -14.84 2.61
CA ASP A 140 -16.13 -15.19 2.31
C ASP A 140 -15.39 -13.96 1.76
N PRO A 141 -14.37 -13.44 2.47
CA PRO A 141 -13.67 -12.24 2.04
C PRO A 141 -13.01 -12.37 0.67
N VAL A 142 -12.58 -13.57 0.29
CA VAL A 142 -11.95 -13.80 -1.02
C VAL A 142 -12.95 -13.60 -2.16
N GLU A 143 -14.18 -14.10 -2.00
CA GLU A 143 -15.23 -13.92 -3.01
C GLU A 143 -15.65 -12.45 -3.13
N VAL A 144 -15.71 -11.74 -1.99
CA VAL A 144 -16.05 -10.31 -1.97
C VAL A 144 -14.98 -9.49 -2.68
N ILE A 145 -13.71 -9.71 -2.36
CA ILE A 145 -12.58 -9.01 -3.01
C ILE A 145 -12.56 -9.27 -4.51
N VAL A 146 -12.72 -10.53 -4.95
CA VAL A 146 -12.75 -10.89 -6.37
C VAL A 146 -13.90 -10.18 -7.09
N ARG A 147 -15.13 -10.24 -6.57
CA ARG A 147 -16.28 -9.57 -7.19
C ARG A 147 -16.12 -8.05 -7.24
N TRP A 148 -15.49 -7.48 -6.22
CA TRP A 148 -15.17 -6.05 -6.20
C TRP A 148 -14.21 -5.70 -7.32
N PHE A 149 -13.09 -6.44 -7.48
CA PHE A 149 -12.14 -6.20 -8.57
C PHE A 149 -12.76 -6.44 -9.95
N GLU A 150 -13.61 -7.45 -10.15
CA GLU A 150 -14.32 -7.66 -11.42
C GLU A 150 -15.10 -6.39 -11.83
N LYS A 151 -15.82 -5.79 -10.89
CA LYS A 151 -16.59 -4.57 -11.15
C LYS A 151 -15.68 -3.35 -11.32
N SER A 152 -14.75 -3.13 -10.39
CA SER A 152 -13.88 -1.95 -10.40
C SER A 152 -13.00 -1.89 -11.64
N LEU A 153 -12.44 -3.03 -12.08
CA LEU A 153 -11.60 -3.08 -13.28
C LEU A 153 -12.38 -2.81 -14.56
N ASP A 154 -13.61 -3.33 -14.67
CA ASP A 154 -14.51 -3.05 -15.80
C ASP A 154 -14.85 -1.55 -15.87
N ASP A 155 -15.19 -0.94 -14.73
CA ASP A 155 -15.50 0.49 -14.63
C ASP A 155 -14.27 1.35 -14.95
N LEU A 156 -13.09 1.03 -14.42
CA LEU A 156 -11.85 1.78 -14.68
C LEU A 156 -11.38 1.65 -16.13
N THR A 157 -11.52 0.47 -16.74
CA THR A 157 -11.18 0.25 -18.16
C THR A 157 -12.06 1.11 -19.06
N LYS A 158 -13.38 1.21 -18.78
CA LYS A 158 -14.30 2.09 -19.52
C LYS A 158 -13.93 3.57 -19.40
N ARG A 159 -13.28 3.96 -18.31
CA ARG A 159 -12.78 5.32 -18.08
C ARG A 159 -11.39 5.56 -18.68
N GLY A 160 -10.81 4.56 -19.35
CA GLY A 160 -9.56 4.68 -20.08
C GLY A 160 -8.30 4.31 -19.29
N LEU A 161 -8.44 3.77 -18.07
CA LEU A 161 -7.28 3.29 -17.32
C LEU A 161 -6.72 2.03 -17.97
N SER A 162 -5.45 2.06 -18.35
CA SER A 162 -4.80 0.91 -19.00
C SER A 162 -4.54 -0.18 -17.97
N LYS A 163 -4.80 -1.44 -18.38
CA LYS A 163 -4.60 -2.61 -17.53
C LYS A 163 -3.14 -2.72 -17.06
N GLU A 164 -2.19 -2.33 -17.90
CA GLU A 164 -0.75 -2.35 -17.65
C GLU A 164 -0.32 -1.41 -16.52
N GLN A 165 -1.15 -0.42 -16.16
CA GLN A 165 -0.90 0.45 -15.01
C GLN A 165 -1.32 -0.20 -13.69
N ILE A 166 -2.25 -1.15 -13.70
CA ILE A 166 -2.96 -1.56 -12.49
C ILE A 166 -2.20 -2.65 -11.75
N ILE A 167 -2.11 -2.48 -10.42
CA ILE A 167 -1.58 -3.45 -9.48
C ILE A 167 -2.61 -3.66 -8.38
N LEU A 168 -3.02 -4.89 -8.13
CA LEU A 168 -4.10 -5.21 -7.20
C LEU A 168 -3.59 -5.30 -5.77
N ASP A 169 -4.22 -4.58 -4.83
CA ASP A 169 -3.99 -4.75 -3.40
C ASP A 169 -5.28 -5.28 -2.74
N PRO A 170 -5.27 -6.47 -2.09
CA PRO A 170 -6.44 -7.04 -1.44
C PRO A 170 -6.94 -6.26 -0.21
N GLY A 171 -6.30 -5.14 0.15
CA GLY A 171 -6.75 -4.19 1.16
C GLY A 171 -6.50 -4.65 2.61
N THR A 172 -5.69 -5.69 2.82
CA THR A 172 -5.48 -6.30 4.15
C THR A 172 -4.63 -5.45 5.11
N GLY A 173 -3.98 -4.41 4.59
CA GLY A 173 -3.31 -3.37 5.38
C GLY A 173 -4.32 -2.50 6.13
N PHE A 174 -5.51 -2.30 5.56
CA PHE A 174 -6.59 -1.53 6.14
C PHE A 174 -7.52 -2.40 7.00
N GLY A 175 -8.46 -1.76 7.67
CA GLY A 175 -9.51 -2.48 8.39
C GLY A 175 -10.50 -1.58 9.11
N PRO A 176 -11.70 -2.10 9.41
CA PRO A 176 -12.71 -1.39 10.16
C PRO A 176 -12.22 -0.99 11.56
N ALA A 177 -12.90 0.02 12.09
CA ALA A 177 -12.77 0.44 13.48
C ALA A 177 -12.98 -0.74 14.46
N ASN A 178 -12.14 -0.82 15.48
CA ASN A 178 -12.25 -1.81 16.58
C ASN A 178 -12.17 -3.28 16.12
N TRP A 179 -11.42 -3.55 15.06
CA TRP A 179 -11.22 -4.92 14.60
C TRP A 179 -10.35 -5.71 15.57
N GLU A 180 -10.98 -6.63 16.30
CA GLU A 180 -10.29 -7.54 17.21
C GLU A 180 -9.24 -8.37 16.45
N TRP A 181 -8.08 -8.56 17.08
CA TRP A 181 -6.94 -9.16 16.40
C TRP A 181 -7.21 -10.59 15.93
N GLU A 182 -7.97 -11.39 16.69
CA GLU A 182 -8.29 -12.75 16.31
C GLU A 182 -9.12 -12.80 15.01
N ASP A 183 -10.10 -11.92 14.87
CA ASP A 183 -10.93 -11.82 13.67
C ASP A 183 -10.13 -11.26 12.49
N ARG A 184 -9.27 -10.26 12.75
CA ARG A 184 -8.36 -9.73 11.73
C ARG A 184 -7.39 -10.79 11.23
N TYR A 185 -6.85 -11.59 12.13
CA TYR A 185 -5.96 -12.69 11.80
C TYR A 185 -6.67 -13.71 10.90
N LYS A 186 -7.88 -14.17 11.27
CA LYS A 186 -8.66 -15.13 10.47
C LYS A 186 -8.98 -14.58 9.08
N TYR A 187 -9.34 -13.29 8.99
CA TYR A 187 -9.56 -12.61 7.72
C TYR A 187 -8.27 -12.59 6.87
N GLN A 188 -7.16 -12.13 7.45
CA GLN A 188 -5.88 -12.02 6.75
C GLN A 188 -5.37 -13.40 6.31
N GLU A 189 -5.45 -14.41 7.17
CA GLU A 189 -5.09 -15.79 6.84
C GLU A 189 -5.94 -16.30 5.67
N ARG A 190 -7.27 -16.13 5.73
CA ARG A 190 -8.17 -16.55 4.64
C ARG A 190 -7.80 -15.88 3.31
N VAL A 191 -7.54 -14.58 3.31
CA VAL A 191 -7.16 -13.82 2.11
C VAL A 191 -5.77 -14.24 1.61
N TYR A 192 -4.77 -14.31 2.49
CA TYR A 192 -3.37 -14.62 2.15
C TYR A 192 -3.22 -16.03 1.57
N SER A 193 -3.85 -17.03 2.19
CA SER A 193 -3.84 -18.40 1.68
C SER A 193 -4.53 -18.56 0.31
N ASN A 194 -5.29 -17.55 -0.14
CA ASN A 194 -6.06 -17.59 -1.37
C ASN A 194 -5.70 -16.48 -2.37
N LEU A 195 -4.57 -15.78 -2.21
CA LEU A 195 -4.17 -14.72 -3.15
C LEU A 195 -4.06 -15.20 -4.60
N ASN A 196 -3.77 -16.48 -4.82
CA ASN A 196 -3.78 -17.10 -6.14
C ASN A 196 -5.12 -16.93 -6.89
N LYS A 197 -6.23 -16.68 -6.19
CA LYS A 197 -7.53 -16.36 -6.81
C LYS A 197 -7.52 -15.04 -7.56
N LEU A 198 -6.66 -14.08 -7.20
CA LEU A 198 -6.52 -12.82 -7.92
C LEU A 198 -5.78 -12.98 -9.27
N LYS A 199 -5.09 -14.11 -9.49
CA LYS A 199 -4.42 -14.40 -10.77
C LYS A 199 -5.37 -14.47 -11.95
N ILE A 200 -6.68 -14.63 -11.73
CA ILE A 200 -7.70 -14.57 -12.79
C ILE A 200 -7.70 -13.23 -13.53
N PHE A 201 -7.24 -12.16 -12.88
CA PHE A 201 -7.17 -10.84 -13.49
C PHE A 201 -5.91 -10.65 -14.34
N ASP A 202 -4.91 -11.55 -14.20
CA ASP A 202 -3.62 -11.43 -14.90
C ASP A 202 -3.01 -10.04 -14.69
N LEU A 203 -2.90 -9.66 -13.42
CA LEU A 203 -2.38 -8.39 -12.92
C LEU A 203 -1.42 -8.65 -11.75
N PRO A 204 -0.40 -7.80 -11.54
CA PRO A 204 0.48 -7.93 -10.39
C PRO A 204 -0.28 -7.71 -9.07
N VAL A 205 0.17 -8.38 -8.00
CA VAL A 205 -0.40 -8.27 -6.66
C VAL A 205 0.55 -7.55 -5.71
N TYR A 206 0.04 -6.53 -5.03
CA TYR A 206 0.69 -5.73 -4.00
C TYR A 206 0.12 -6.07 -2.63
N VAL A 207 0.96 -6.28 -1.62
CA VAL A 207 0.50 -6.67 -0.27
C VAL A 207 1.25 -5.92 0.82
N ALA A 208 0.51 -5.42 1.82
CA ALA A 208 1.07 -4.91 3.05
C ALA A 208 1.65 -6.04 3.92
N LEU A 209 2.96 -6.01 4.15
CA LEU A 209 3.67 -7.01 4.94
C LEU A 209 3.67 -6.63 6.44
N PRO A 210 3.55 -7.62 7.34
CA PRO A 210 3.59 -7.35 8.77
C PRO A 210 4.99 -6.90 9.19
N TRP A 211 5.03 -5.95 10.13
CA TRP A 211 6.26 -5.46 10.75
C TRP A 211 6.42 -5.90 12.21
N LYS A 212 5.37 -6.49 12.80
CA LYS A 212 5.42 -7.26 14.04
C LYS A 212 5.40 -8.74 13.71
N PHE A 213 6.03 -9.58 14.53
CA PHE A 213 6.18 -11.01 14.24
C PHE A 213 5.53 -11.91 15.31
N GLU A 214 4.94 -11.32 16.34
CA GLU A 214 4.22 -12.00 17.41
C GLU A 214 2.74 -12.22 17.05
N ASN A 215 2.05 -13.03 17.88
CA ASN A 215 0.61 -13.26 17.81
C ASN A 215 0.13 -13.73 16.43
N GLY A 216 0.87 -14.62 15.77
CA GLY A 216 0.51 -15.18 14.46
C GLY A 216 0.93 -14.33 13.25
N ARG A 217 1.49 -13.14 13.43
CA ARG A 217 1.90 -12.29 12.30
C ARG A 217 3.07 -12.86 11.49
N LYS A 218 4.01 -13.55 12.14
CA LYS A 218 5.06 -14.28 11.41
C LYS A 218 4.44 -15.35 10.51
N HIS A 219 3.47 -16.11 11.02
CA HIS A 219 2.78 -17.13 10.23
C HIS A 219 2.05 -16.53 9.02
N LEU A 220 1.38 -15.38 9.18
CA LEU A 220 0.78 -14.67 8.04
C LEU A 220 1.82 -14.28 6.97
N LEU A 221 3.02 -13.86 7.38
CA LEU A 221 4.11 -13.59 6.44
C LEU A 221 4.59 -14.86 5.75
N GLU A 222 4.75 -15.96 6.48
CA GLU A 222 5.16 -17.25 5.91
C GLU A 222 4.17 -17.71 4.84
N ILE A 223 2.86 -17.62 5.10
CA ILE A 223 1.80 -17.88 4.10
C ILE A 223 1.97 -17.00 2.86
N LEU A 224 2.18 -15.69 3.04
CA LEU A 224 2.36 -14.76 1.92
C LEU A 224 3.57 -15.12 1.06
N LEU A 225 4.70 -15.48 1.69
CA LEU A 225 5.93 -15.85 1.01
C LEU A 225 5.80 -17.17 0.25
N GLU A 226 5.03 -18.13 0.78
CA GLU A 226 4.74 -19.42 0.13
C GLU A 226 3.77 -19.27 -1.05
N VAL A 227 2.67 -18.52 -0.86
CA VAL A 227 1.65 -18.30 -1.91
C VAL A 227 2.20 -17.43 -3.04
N GLY A 228 3.01 -16.44 -2.69
CA GLY A 228 3.67 -15.52 -3.61
C GLY A 228 2.84 -14.29 -3.97
N PHE A 229 3.55 -13.18 -4.17
CA PHE A 229 3.04 -11.88 -4.59
C PHE A 229 4.13 -11.12 -5.37
N ASP A 230 3.74 -10.07 -6.08
CA ASP A 230 4.65 -9.30 -6.95
C ASP A 230 5.31 -8.15 -6.20
N TYR A 231 4.58 -7.43 -5.36
CA TYR A 231 5.05 -6.29 -4.59
C TYR A 231 4.72 -6.43 -3.11
N GLY A 232 5.69 -6.16 -2.24
CA GLY A 232 5.51 -6.16 -0.78
C GLY A 232 5.80 -4.79 -0.18
N ARG A 233 4.81 -4.20 0.49
CA ARG A 233 4.99 -2.97 1.27
C ARG A 233 5.48 -3.30 2.66
N THR A 234 6.66 -2.82 3.05
CA THR A 234 7.29 -3.24 4.31
C THR A 234 8.01 -2.13 5.05
N HIS A 235 8.02 -2.26 6.37
CA HIS A 235 8.82 -1.43 7.26
C HIS A 235 10.20 -2.06 7.53
N LEU A 236 10.35 -3.38 7.34
CA LEU A 236 11.52 -4.16 7.77
C LEU A 236 11.99 -5.10 6.64
N PRO A 237 12.41 -4.58 5.47
CA PRO A 237 12.73 -5.39 4.30
C PRO A 237 13.79 -6.47 4.57
N LYS A 238 14.85 -6.14 5.31
CA LYS A 238 15.87 -7.11 5.71
C LYS A 238 15.27 -8.33 6.42
N ARG A 239 14.35 -8.08 7.36
CA ARG A 239 13.69 -9.15 8.14
C ARG A 239 12.79 -10.01 7.27
N ILE A 240 12.07 -9.41 6.32
CA ILE A 240 11.26 -10.14 5.33
C ILE A 240 12.15 -11.08 4.51
N LEU A 241 13.28 -10.59 4.01
CA LEU A 241 14.22 -11.36 3.20
C LEU A 241 14.90 -12.49 3.98
N GLU A 242 15.22 -12.26 5.26
CA GLU A 242 15.73 -13.30 6.16
C GLU A 242 14.73 -14.44 6.34
N ILE A 243 13.47 -14.14 6.68
CA ILE A 243 12.42 -15.15 6.86
C ILE A 243 12.17 -15.92 5.56
N LYS A 244 12.16 -15.22 4.42
CA LYS A 244 12.05 -15.89 3.11
C LYS A 244 13.17 -16.90 2.89
N LYS A 245 14.42 -16.52 3.18
CA LYS A 245 15.57 -17.42 3.04
C LYS A 245 15.50 -18.60 4.00
N GLU A 246 15.00 -18.39 5.23
CA GLU A 246 14.76 -19.47 6.20
C GLU A 246 13.76 -20.50 5.67
N LEU A 247 12.68 -20.06 5.01
CA LEU A 247 11.68 -20.95 4.40
C LEU A 247 12.22 -21.71 3.18
N GLU A 248 13.00 -21.04 2.32
CA GLU A 248 13.62 -21.67 1.14
C GLU A 248 14.70 -22.70 1.48
N SER A 249 15.19 -22.69 2.73
CA SER A 249 16.22 -23.61 3.23
C SER A 249 15.66 -24.85 3.94
N GLN A 250 14.33 -24.97 4.05
CA GLN A 250 13.62 -26.10 4.67
C GLN A 250 13.12 -27.09 3.61
#